data_AF-F4R9X5-F1
#
_entry.id   AF-F4R9X5-F1
#
_cell.length_a   1.000
_cell.length_b   1.000
_cell.length_c   1.000
_cell.angle_alpha   90.00
_cell.angle_beta   90.00
_cell.angle_gamma   90.00
#
_symmetry.space_group_name_H-M   'P 1'
#
loop_
_entity.id
_entity.type
_entity.pdbx_description
1 polymer ?
#
loop_
_entity_poly.entity_id
_entity_poly.type
_entity_poly.pdbx_seq_one_letter_code
_entity_poly.pdbx_strand_id
1 'polypeptide(L)'
;MATTKKDAETPFKDVSEHDRSATVPLENVPRQQRAVQSYPSAERPLDVVNPDHSEEEILSEDKTLEDDQEDNNIENDLSLDMSQSARSTRDERVLYYEVIPDLRDRGKGCIYRLFTQVFDVCRPPYNPYEWLEFQNDFVDFHIKSQVQLGPRDSGFWVGKRIYIDHPKLVGYYTLKHNLLWEDEDSRAHCFERAQSHRFGEMMLSAFRKSILIHQRRKERKRGKENDMHRQLYSDSLSMKIPSLYVMQTACRLFDQDPQWILCEGQTAPEITRTEAQTTHRYIWEYDFHSLPSVKQTWTEHIFAWVHYTYEVTGQQSLITSLECDVHGQITNLVVYTKGKPPRYDESAEMVARIDRSFIHFREQHACNMICKHLGLTKFRMQMGKSGDFTEIMCLNSSQ
;
A
#
# COMPACT_ATOMS: atom_id res chain seq x y z
N MET A 1 6.74 -46.17 -49.65
CA MET A 1 7.61 -47.32 -50.05
C MET A 1 9.05 -46.97 -49.71
N ALA A 2 9.73 -47.89 -49.01
CA ALA A 2 11.17 -48.03 -48.76
C ALA A 2 11.91 -46.88 -48.03
N THR A 3 12.21 -46.97 -46.71
CA THR A 3 13.38 -47.63 -46.05
C THR A 3 14.74 -47.08 -46.50
N THR A 4 15.54 -46.39 -45.68
CA THR A 4 16.49 -46.89 -44.64
C THR A 4 17.49 -45.72 -44.40
N LYS A 5 18.12 -45.45 -43.25
CA LYS A 5 19.10 -46.21 -42.44
C LYS A 5 19.49 -45.28 -41.26
N LYS A 6 19.54 -45.76 -40.01
CA LYS A 6 20.73 -46.15 -39.22
C LYS A 6 21.73 -45.01 -38.96
N ASP A 7 22.44 -44.89 -37.84
CA ASP A 7 22.56 -45.46 -36.48
C ASP A 7 23.71 -44.62 -35.89
N ALA A 8 23.75 -44.33 -34.58
CA ALA A 8 24.98 -44.35 -33.78
C ALA A 8 24.70 -43.85 -32.35
N GLU A 9 24.70 -44.82 -31.44
CA GLU A 9 24.77 -44.64 -29.99
C GLU A 9 26.22 -44.50 -29.50
N THR A 10 26.34 -44.12 -28.22
CA THR A 10 27.40 -44.38 -27.22
C THR A 10 28.57 -43.40 -27.10
N PRO A 11 29.29 -43.34 -25.94
CA PRO A 11 28.93 -43.71 -24.56
C PRO A 11 29.35 -42.70 -23.46
N PHE A 12 28.83 -42.97 -22.26
CA PHE A 12 29.36 -42.59 -20.94
C PHE A 12 30.89 -42.76 -20.79
N LYS A 13 31.51 -41.83 -20.05
CA LYS A 13 32.76 -42.05 -19.33
C LYS A 13 32.67 -41.47 -17.93
N ASP A 14 32.69 -42.37 -16.95
CA ASP A 14 33.16 -42.13 -15.58
C ASP A 14 34.64 -41.75 -15.60
N VAL A 15 35.03 -40.73 -14.84
CA VAL A 15 36.39 -40.62 -14.29
C VAL A 15 36.33 -40.05 -12.87
N SER A 16 36.97 -40.83 -12.01
CA SER A 16 37.30 -40.76 -10.59
C SER A 16 37.79 -39.43 -9.99
N GLU A 17 37.49 -39.34 -8.68
CA GLU A 17 38.17 -38.65 -7.58
C GLU A 17 39.67 -38.39 -7.76
N HIS A 18 40.11 -37.17 -7.39
CA HIS A 18 41.31 -36.97 -6.57
C HIS A 18 41.32 -35.59 -5.89
N ASP A 19 41.46 -35.66 -4.57
CA ASP A 19 42.09 -34.73 -3.64
C ASP A 19 42.71 -33.44 -4.19
N ARG A 20 42.37 -32.30 -3.54
CA ARG A 20 43.38 -31.45 -2.88
C ARG A 20 42.72 -30.42 -1.95
N SER A 21 43.01 -30.63 -0.67
CA SER A 21 42.91 -29.64 0.41
C SER A 21 43.79 -28.42 0.11
N ALA A 22 43.25 -27.23 0.32
CA ALA A 22 44.01 -26.01 0.53
C ALA A 22 43.30 -25.13 1.56
N THR A 23 43.68 -25.31 2.81
CA THR A 23 43.40 -24.47 3.95
C THR A 23 44.06 -23.10 3.74
N VAL A 24 43.26 -22.03 3.66
CA VAL A 24 43.76 -20.65 3.63
C VAL A 24 43.72 -20.09 5.05
N PRO A 25 44.79 -19.45 5.56
CA PRO A 25 44.84 -18.95 6.93
C PRO A 25 44.02 -17.66 7.10
N LEU A 26 43.28 -17.59 8.20
CA LEU A 26 42.66 -16.36 8.70
C LEU A 26 43.74 -15.37 9.13
N GLU A 27 43.86 -14.26 8.40
CA GLU A 27 44.60 -13.09 8.86
C GLU A 27 43.70 -12.14 9.67
N ASN A 28 44.29 -11.67 10.75
CA ASN A 28 43.74 -10.80 11.78
C ASN A 28 43.25 -9.47 11.22
N VAL A 29 41.96 -9.16 11.43
CA VAL A 29 41.42 -7.80 11.27
C VAL A 29 41.26 -7.15 12.65
N PRO A 30 41.84 -5.96 12.89
CA PRO A 30 41.83 -5.32 14.20
C PRO A 30 40.45 -4.76 14.57
N ARG A 31 40.09 -5.04 15.83
CA ARG A 31 38.91 -4.58 16.55
C ARG A 31 38.91 -3.03 16.65
N GLN A 32 38.21 -2.33 15.76
CA GLN A 32 37.90 -0.92 15.96
C GLN A 32 36.72 -0.78 16.91
N GLN A 33 37.00 -0.19 18.09
CA GLN A 33 36.02 0.25 19.06
C GLN A 33 35.16 1.34 18.43
N ARG A 34 33.87 1.08 18.22
CA ARG A 34 32.89 2.12 17.92
C ARG A 34 32.38 2.73 19.22
N ALA A 35 32.59 4.03 19.34
CA ALA A 35 32.05 4.89 20.38
C ALA A 35 30.52 4.82 20.40
N VAL A 36 29.96 4.60 21.59
CA VAL A 36 28.53 4.73 21.87
C VAL A 36 28.21 6.22 21.92
N GLN A 37 27.59 6.76 20.86
CA GLN A 37 26.93 8.06 20.91
C GLN A 37 25.56 7.88 21.56
N SER A 38 25.47 8.33 22.82
CA SER A 38 24.23 8.51 23.56
C SER A 38 23.41 9.65 22.95
N TYR A 39 22.19 9.37 22.52
CA TYR A 39 21.21 10.40 22.20
C TYR A 39 20.57 10.94 23.50
N PRO A 40 20.37 12.26 23.64
CA PRO A 40 19.68 12.83 24.80
C PRO A 40 18.17 12.58 24.71
N SER A 41 17.64 11.90 25.71
CA SER A 41 16.21 11.75 25.97
C SER A 41 15.58 13.12 26.26
N ALA A 42 14.68 13.57 25.39
CA ALA A 42 13.82 14.71 25.67
C ALA A 42 12.60 14.24 26.47
N GLU A 43 12.70 14.25 27.79
CA GLU A 43 11.56 14.15 28.69
C GLU A 43 10.81 15.50 28.68
N ARG A 44 9.55 15.49 28.24
CA ARG A 44 8.59 16.55 28.58
C ARG A 44 7.66 16.03 29.67
N PRO A 45 7.44 16.76 30.77
CA PRO A 45 6.48 16.37 31.80
C PRO A 45 5.05 16.47 31.26
N LEU A 46 4.22 15.48 31.59
CA LEU A 46 2.78 15.53 31.41
C LEU A 46 2.17 16.15 32.67
N ASP A 47 1.52 17.30 32.50
CA ASP A 47 0.67 17.88 33.53
C ASP A 47 -0.57 17.00 33.73
N VAL A 48 -0.72 16.55 34.97
CA VAL A 48 -1.86 15.79 35.47
C VAL A 48 -2.97 16.78 35.78
N VAL A 49 -4.02 16.81 34.96
CA VAL A 49 -5.28 17.48 35.29
C VAL A 49 -6.33 16.41 35.54
N ASN A 50 -6.67 16.25 36.83
CA ASN A 50 -7.88 15.59 37.30
C ASN A 50 -9.09 16.42 36.87
N PRO A 51 -10.21 15.76 36.55
CA PRO A 51 -11.47 16.22 37.08
C PRO A 51 -12.25 15.07 37.72
N ASP A 52 -12.30 15.08 39.05
CA ASP A 52 -13.50 14.72 39.77
C ASP A 52 -14.58 15.73 39.41
N HIS A 53 -15.72 15.31 38.87
CA HIS A 53 -16.98 15.96 39.18
C HIS A 53 -18.13 14.97 39.09
N SER A 54 -18.81 14.92 40.22
CA SER A 54 -20.00 14.17 40.60
C SER A 54 -21.23 14.56 39.80
N GLU A 55 -22.09 13.56 39.64
CA GLU A 55 -23.49 13.66 39.20
C GLU A 55 -24.29 14.58 40.13
N GLU A 56 -25.02 15.54 39.58
CA GLU A 56 -26.24 16.07 40.20
C GLU A 56 -27.32 16.30 39.12
N GLU A 57 -28.44 15.60 39.33
CA GLU A 57 -29.74 15.84 38.72
C GLU A 57 -30.28 17.22 39.11
N ILE A 58 -30.72 18.03 38.13
CA ILE A 58 -31.77 19.02 38.37
C ILE A 58 -32.76 19.01 37.19
N LEU A 59 -34.03 18.83 37.58
CA LEU A 59 -35.24 18.88 36.79
C LEU A 59 -35.68 20.31 36.44
N SER A 60 -36.41 20.39 35.33
CA SER A 60 -37.61 21.20 35.08
C SER A 60 -37.55 22.64 34.50
N GLU A 61 -38.54 22.84 33.62
CA GLU A 61 -39.27 24.07 33.22
C GLU A 61 -38.79 24.94 32.05
N ASP A 62 -39.34 24.61 30.88
CA ASP A 62 -40.37 25.38 30.16
C ASP A 62 -40.38 26.91 30.32
N LYS A 63 -40.04 27.62 29.23
CA LYS A 63 -40.59 28.94 28.89
C LYS A 63 -40.28 29.33 27.44
N THR A 64 -41.35 29.42 26.66
CA THR A 64 -41.50 30.18 25.42
C THR A 64 -41.57 31.69 25.68
N LEU A 65 -41.19 32.49 24.67
CA LEU A 65 -41.67 33.83 24.23
C LEU A 65 -40.53 34.56 23.50
N GLU A 66 -40.65 34.74 22.18
CA GLU A 66 -40.95 36.01 21.46
C GLU A 66 -39.73 36.95 21.39
N ASP A 67 -39.10 37.06 20.23
CA ASP A 67 -39.38 38.00 19.13
C ASP A 67 -38.89 39.42 19.47
N ASP A 68 -37.84 39.87 18.80
CA ASP A 68 -37.60 41.28 18.49
C ASP A 68 -36.49 41.39 17.43
N GLN A 69 -36.94 41.77 16.23
CA GLN A 69 -36.15 42.36 15.16
C GLN A 69 -35.62 43.72 15.64
N GLU A 70 -34.38 44.07 15.31
CA GLU A 70 -34.11 45.43 14.84
C GLU A 70 -32.78 45.54 14.07
N ASP A 71 -32.93 46.23 12.94
CA ASP A 71 -31.92 46.61 11.97
C ASP A 71 -30.79 47.44 12.58
N ASN A 72 -29.57 47.29 12.08
CA ASN A 72 -28.66 48.43 11.94
C ASN A 72 -27.67 48.21 10.79
N ASN A 73 -28.00 48.85 9.67
CA ASN A 73 -27.08 49.24 8.61
C ASN A 73 -25.98 50.14 9.16
N ILE A 74 -24.71 49.79 8.92
CA ILE A 74 -23.60 50.75 8.90
C ILE A 74 -22.84 50.55 7.60
N GLU A 75 -23.07 51.47 6.67
CA GLU A 75 -22.24 51.70 5.49
C GLU A 75 -21.02 52.57 5.85
N ASN A 76 -19.96 52.38 5.05
CA ASN A 76 -18.74 53.19 4.88
C ASN A 76 -17.66 53.08 5.98
N ASP A 77 -16.47 52.59 5.63
CA ASP A 77 -15.50 53.45 4.93
C ASP A 77 -14.34 52.65 4.31
N LEU A 78 -13.85 53.18 3.19
CA LEU A 78 -12.78 52.70 2.34
C LEU A 78 -11.42 52.88 3.03
N SER A 79 -10.65 51.80 3.14
CA SER A 79 -9.19 51.93 3.08
C SER A 79 -8.58 50.80 2.27
N LEU A 80 -7.91 51.22 1.19
CA LEU A 80 -7.03 50.41 0.37
C LEU A 80 -5.97 49.75 1.26
N ASP A 81 -5.93 48.42 1.26
CA ASP A 81 -4.67 47.72 1.48
C ASP A 81 -4.43 46.68 0.39
N MET A 82 -3.21 46.68 -0.10
CA MET A 82 -2.75 46.05 -1.33
C MET A 82 -2.70 44.53 -1.20
N SER A 83 -3.85 43.92 -1.43
CA SER A 83 -4.03 42.48 -1.62
C SER A 83 -3.71 42.07 -3.06
N GLN A 84 -2.43 41.77 -3.35
CA GLN A 84 -2.05 41.03 -4.56
C GLN A 84 -0.96 40.01 -4.22
N SER A 85 -1.38 38.75 -4.04
CA SER A 85 -0.62 37.50 -4.29
C SER A 85 -1.09 36.31 -3.40
N ALA A 86 -2.40 36.14 -3.18
CA ALA A 86 -2.92 34.88 -2.63
C ALA A 86 -4.39 34.62 -2.98
N ARG A 87 -4.85 35.10 -4.14
CA ARG A 87 -6.06 34.52 -4.75
C ARG A 87 -5.68 33.16 -5.31
N SER A 88 -5.67 32.18 -4.42
CA SER A 88 -5.84 30.77 -4.73
C SER A 88 -6.94 30.65 -5.77
N THR A 89 -6.55 30.30 -6.99
CA THR A 89 -7.43 29.90 -8.08
C THR A 89 -8.10 28.59 -7.66
N ARG A 90 -9.15 28.72 -6.85
CA ARG A 90 -10.08 27.64 -6.49
C ARG A 90 -10.84 27.07 -7.71
N ASP A 91 -10.55 27.58 -8.90
CA ASP A 91 -11.19 27.28 -10.18
C ASP A 91 -10.31 26.53 -11.20
N GLU A 92 -9.05 26.24 -10.91
CA GLU A 92 -8.29 25.21 -11.67
C GLU A 92 -8.48 23.84 -11.02
N ARG A 93 -9.74 23.41 -10.96
CA ARG A 93 -10.12 22.07 -10.48
C ARG A 93 -9.94 21.07 -11.60
N VAL A 94 -8.70 20.77 -11.91
CA VAL A 94 -8.38 19.81 -12.95
C VAL A 94 -8.38 18.41 -12.33
N LEU A 95 -9.41 17.61 -12.63
CA LEU A 95 -9.30 16.15 -12.58
C LEU A 95 -8.08 15.78 -13.42
N TYR A 96 -6.96 15.40 -12.82
CA TYR A 96 -5.84 14.71 -13.49
C TYR A 96 -5.46 15.17 -14.92
N TYR A 97 -5.47 16.45 -15.30
CA TYR A 97 -5.18 16.86 -16.70
C TYR A 97 -4.49 18.23 -16.79
N GLU A 98 -3.45 18.47 -15.99
CA GLU A 98 -2.57 19.60 -16.31
C GLU A 98 -1.56 19.15 -17.37
N VAL A 99 -1.43 19.95 -18.43
CA VAL A 99 -0.44 19.81 -19.49
C VAL A 99 0.90 20.26 -18.93
N ILE A 100 1.87 19.34 -18.77
CA ILE A 100 3.23 19.74 -18.38
C ILE A 100 3.91 20.42 -19.59
N PRO A 101 4.67 21.51 -19.39
CA PRO A 101 5.55 22.08 -20.40
C PRO A 101 6.46 21.04 -21.08
N ASP A 102 6.79 21.27 -22.34
CA ASP A 102 7.65 20.42 -23.18
C ASP A 102 8.99 20.11 -22.49
N LEU A 103 9.12 18.91 -21.92
CA LEU A 103 10.35 18.40 -21.35
C LEU A 103 11.00 17.48 -22.39
N ARG A 104 12.01 17.96 -23.11
CA ARG A 104 12.71 17.18 -24.16
C ARG A 104 13.83 16.28 -23.63
N ASP A 105 14.11 16.35 -22.34
CA ASP A 105 15.25 15.64 -21.72
C ASP A 105 14.80 14.32 -21.09
N ARG A 106 15.29 13.20 -21.62
CA ARG A 106 14.98 11.84 -21.14
C ARG A 106 15.41 11.59 -19.68
N GLY A 107 16.31 12.40 -19.13
CA GLY A 107 16.74 12.33 -17.74
C GLY A 107 15.87 13.13 -16.77
N LYS A 108 14.77 13.74 -17.23
CA LYS A 108 13.91 14.62 -16.44
C LYS A 108 12.50 14.09 -16.31
N GLY A 109 11.87 14.38 -15.17
CA GLY A 109 10.48 14.04 -14.93
C GLY A 109 9.85 14.92 -13.86
N CYS A 110 8.56 14.71 -13.66
CA CYS A 110 7.78 15.33 -12.60
C CYS A 110 7.22 14.23 -11.70
N ILE A 111 7.51 14.29 -10.39
CA ILE A 111 6.98 13.37 -9.40
C ILE A 111 5.80 14.03 -8.69
N TYR A 112 4.70 13.31 -8.62
CA TYR A 112 3.48 13.66 -7.91
C TYR A 112 3.34 12.82 -6.65
N ARG A 113 3.27 13.50 -5.50
CA ARG A 113 3.21 12.91 -4.17
C ARG A 113 1.89 13.25 -3.53
N LEU A 114 1.03 12.25 -3.35
CA LEU A 114 -0.24 12.43 -2.65
C LEU A 114 0.02 12.77 -1.17
N PHE A 115 -0.72 13.72 -0.60
CA PHE A 115 -0.59 14.01 0.82
C PHE A 115 -1.09 12.85 1.67
N THR A 116 -0.40 12.59 2.77
CA THR A 116 -0.76 11.52 3.71
C THR A 116 -2.15 11.75 4.28
N GLN A 117 -2.97 10.70 4.30
CA GLN A 117 -4.29 10.74 4.91
C GLN A 117 -4.22 10.22 6.34
N VAL A 118 -4.94 10.89 7.25
CA VAL A 118 -5.14 10.42 8.62
C VAL A 118 -6.46 9.66 8.67
N PHE A 119 -6.45 8.51 9.36
CA PHE A 119 -7.66 7.72 9.55
C PHE A 119 -8.72 8.50 10.33
N ASP A 120 -9.87 8.70 9.70
CA ASP A 120 -11.05 9.32 10.28
C ASP A 120 -12.17 8.27 10.39
N VAL A 121 -12.60 7.99 11.62
CA VAL A 121 -13.68 7.03 11.93
C VAL A 121 -15.02 7.48 11.34
N CYS A 122 -15.21 8.78 11.09
CA CYS A 122 -16.41 9.32 10.47
C CYS A 122 -16.42 9.17 8.93
N ARG A 123 -15.25 8.94 8.31
CA ARG A 123 -15.11 8.75 6.86
C ARG A 123 -14.19 7.57 6.53
N PRO A 124 -14.49 6.35 7.01
CA PRO A 124 -13.55 5.25 6.90
C PRO A 124 -13.41 4.64 5.49
N PRO A 125 -14.42 4.62 4.57
CA PRO A 125 -14.25 3.91 3.31
C PRO A 125 -13.27 4.60 2.36
N TYR A 126 -12.58 3.77 1.58
CA TYR A 126 -11.91 4.19 0.37
C TYR A 126 -12.90 4.85 -0.59
N ASN A 127 -12.51 5.95 -1.22
CA ASN A 127 -13.34 6.67 -2.17
C ASN A 127 -12.57 6.87 -3.49
N PRO A 128 -12.81 6.06 -4.54
CA PRO A 128 -12.11 6.22 -5.83
C PRO A 128 -12.43 7.56 -6.51
N TYR A 129 -13.46 8.27 -6.04
CA TYR A 129 -13.85 9.59 -6.53
C TYR A 129 -13.38 10.75 -5.64
N GLU A 130 -12.48 10.49 -4.70
CA GLU A 130 -11.89 11.54 -3.87
C GLU A 130 -11.12 12.57 -4.72
N TRP A 131 -11.16 13.81 -4.27
CA TRP A 131 -10.26 14.85 -4.78
C TRP A 131 -8.92 14.73 -4.07
N LEU A 132 -7.88 14.40 -4.84
CA LEU A 132 -6.55 14.16 -4.30
C LEU A 132 -5.74 15.45 -4.30
N GLU A 133 -5.33 15.86 -3.10
CA GLU A 133 -4.29 16.86 -2.95
C GLU A 133 -2.91 16.21 -3.09
N PHE A 134 -2.03 16.83 -3.88
CA PHE A 134 -0.69 16.34 -4.12
C PHE A 134 0.32 17.49 -4.24
N GLN A 135 1.56 17.19 -3.94
CA GLN A 135 2.72 18.04 -4.25
C GLN A 135 3.40 17.49 -5.51
N ASN A 136 3.81 18.37 -6.42
CA ASN A 136 4.68 18.02 -7.54
C ASN A 136 6.12 18.53 -7.33
N ASP A 137 7.09 17.77 -7.82
CA ASP A 137 8.51 18.15 -7.81
C ASP A 137 9.15 17.72 -9.15
N PHE A 138 9.87 18.63 -9.79
CA PHE A 138 10.69 18.29 -10.97
C PHE A 138 11.98 17.62 -10.50
N VAL A 139 12.34 16.51 -11.15
CA VAL A 139 13.48 15.70 -10.75
C VAL A 139 14.36 15.34 -11.94
N ASP A 140 15.66 15.27 -11.68
CA ASP A 140 16.61 14.58 -12.53
C ASP A 140 16.75 13.13 -12.04
N PHE A 141 16.78 12.17 -12.97
CA PHE A 141 16.92 10.76 -12.64
C PHE A 141 17.79 10.00 -13.64
N HIS A 142 18.38 8.92 -13.15
CA HIS A 142 19.25 8.04 -13.92
C HIS A 142 18.73 6.60 -13.90
N ILE A 143 18.44 6.06 -15.09
CA ILE A 143 18.12 4.65 -15.25
C ILE A 143 19.37 3.80 -14.99
N LYS A 144 19.24 2.78 -14.13
CA LYS A 144 20.37 1.93 -13.72
C LYS A 144 20.29 0.53 -14.29
N SER A 145 19.16 -0.16 -14.12
CA SER A 145 18.99 -1.54 -14.59
C SER A 145 17.52 -1.90 -14.73
N GLN A 146 17.22 -2.93 -15.52
CA GLN A 146 15.91 -3.58 -15.49
C GLN A 146 15.73 -4.33 -14.15
N VAL A 147 14.51 -4.38 -13.65
CA VAL A 147 14.14 -5.14 -12.45
C VAL A 147 13.28 -6.31 -12.90
N GLN A 148 13.66 -7.52 -12.49
CA GLN A 148 12.77 -8.67 -12.63
C GLN A 148 11.65 -8.54 -11.60
N LEU A 149 10.43 -8.41 -12.09
CA LEU A 149 9.22 -8.47 -11.27
C LEU A 149 8.84 -9.95 -11.07
N GLY A 150 8.03 -10.23 -10.04
CA GLY A 150 7.61 -11.60 -9.74
C GLY A 150 6.98 -12.31 -10.93
N PRO A 151 7.09 -13.66 -11.06
CA PRO A 151 6.70 -14.42 -12.26
C PRO A 151 5.25 -14.26 -12.71
N ARG A 152 4.35 -13.88 -11.80
CA ARG A 152 2.93 -13.66 -12.12
C ARG A 152 2.61 -12.23 -12.56
N ASP A 153 3.47 -11.26 -12.22
CA ASP A 153 3.35 -9.88 -12.71
C ASP A 153 4.19 -9.65 -13.98
N SER A 154 5.22 -10.47 -14.21
CA SER A 154 6.13 -10.32 -15.35
C SER A 154 5.47 -10.42 -16.73
N GLY A 155 4.24 -10.92 -16.83
CA GLY A 155 3.51 -10.99 -18.10
C GLY A 155 3.10 -9.61 -18.64
N PHE A 156 2.76 -8.68 -17.74
CA PHE A 156 2.22 -7.37 -18.13
C PHE A 156 2.89 -6.20 -17.43
N TRP A 157 3.77 -6.42 -16.46
CA TRP A 157 4.46 -5.33 -15.78
C TRP A 157 5.92 -5.25 -16.20
N VAL A 158 6.40 -4.02 -16.36
CA VAL A 158 7.81 -3.71 -16.59
C VAL A 158 8.35 -2.92 -15.41
N GLY A 159 9.45 -3.41 -14.83
CA GLY A 159 10.15 -2.79 -13.72
C GLY A 159 11.53 -2.25 -14.13
N LYS A 160 11.87 -1.02 -13.73
CA LYS A 160 13.21 -0.42 -13.94
C LYS A 160 13.69 0.23 -12.65
N ARG A 161 14.97 0.03 -12.33
CA ARG A 161 15.62 0.69 -11.21
C ARG A 161 16.16 2.02 -11.68
N ILE A 162 15.82 3.08 -10.96
CA ILE A 162 16.36 4.42 -11.16
C ILE A 162 17.04 4.93 -9.89
N TYR A 163 17.86 5.95 -10.06
CA TYR A 163 18.34 6.80 -8.99
C TYR A 163 17.84 8.21 -9.23
N ILE A 164 17.20 8.81 -8.24
CA ILE A 164 16.70 10.19 -8.31
C ILE A 164 17.69 11.09 -7.58
N ASP A 165 18.12 12.16 -8.24
CA ASP A 165 18.96 13.20 -7.66
C ASP A 165 18.10 14.43 -7.38
N HIS A 166 17.52 14.48 -6.18
CA HIS A 166 16.64 15.56 -5.76
C HIS A 166 16.76 15.80 -4.25
N PRO A 167 16.83 17.05 -3.75
CA PRO A 167 17.11 17.34 -2.34
C PRO A 167 16.21 16.64 -1.31
N LYS A 168 14.94 16.38 -1.69
CA LYS A 168 13.95 15.72 -0.83
C LYS A 168 13.64 14.27 -1.19
N LEU A 169 14.06 13.82 -2.38
CA LEU A 169 13.69 12.53 -2.97
C LEU A 169 14.92 11.76 -3.43
N VAL A 170 16.09 12.05 -2.85
CA VAL A 170 17.34 11.40 -3.23
C VAL A 170 17.29 9.93 -2.84
N GLY A 171 17.60 9.05 -3.79
CA GLY A 171 17.65 7.61 -3.51
C GLY A 171 17.34 6.71 -4.70
N TYR A 172 17.25 5.41 -4.41
CA TYR A 172 16.87 4.41 -5.39
C TYR A 172 15.37 4.17 -5.39
N TYR A 173 14.82 4.04 -6.60
CA TYR A 173 13.41 3.81 -6.83
C TYR A 173 13.21 2.71 -7.89
N THR A 174 12.04 2.09 -7.84
CA THR A 174 11.56 1.19 -8.89
C THR A 174 10.46 1.91 -9.67
N LEU A 175 10.73 2.16 -10.95
CA LEU A 175 9.71 2.53 -11.92
C LEU A 175 8.93 1.29 -12.34
N LYS A 176 7.61 1.35 -12.28
CA LYS A 176 6.71 0.28 -12.72
C LYS A 176 5.65 0.85 -13.66
N HIS A 177 5.39 0.14 -14.75
CA HIS A 177 4.21 0.38 -15.58
C HIS A 177 3.63 -0.93 -16.09
N ASN A 178 2.36 -0.91 -16.43
CA ASN A 178 1.66 -2.04 -17.01
C ASN A 178 1.59 -1.86 -18.54
N LEU A 179 1.92 -2.90 -19.29
CA LEU A 179 1.91 -2.96 -20.75
C LEU A 179 0.50 -2.89 -21.35
N LEU A 180 -0.53 -3.15 -20.54
CA LEU A 180 -1.93 -3.04 -20.95
C LEU A 180 -2.50 -1.64 -20.76
N TRP A 181 -1.75 -0.71 -20.15
CA TRP A 181 -2.20 0.66 -19.97
C TRP A 181 -1.77 1.48 -21.16
N GLU A 182 -2.75 1.90 -21.96
CA GLU A 182 -2.52 2.87 -23.03
C GLU A 182 -2.12 4.23 -22.43
N ASP A 183 -1.37 5.05 -23.18
CA ASP A 183 -0.87 6.33 -22.69
C ASP A 183 -1.99 7.24 -22.17
N GLU A 184 -3.16 7.23 -22.82
CA GLU A 184 -4.33 8.04 -22.48
C GLU A 184 -4.87 7.71 -21.08
N ASP A 185 -4.89 6.42 -20.71
CA ASP A 185 -5.45 5.93 -19.44
C ASP A 185 -4.40 5.67 -18.36
N SER A 186 -3.12 5.55 -18.75
CA SER A 186 -2.00 5.25 -17.86
C SER A 186 -1.93 6.19 -16.66
N ARG A 187 -2.29 7.46 -16.86
CA ARG A 187 -2.38 8.47 -15.79
C ARG A 187 -3.42 8.08 -14.75
N ALA A 188 -4.66 7.81 -15.17
CA ALA A 188 -5.77 7.51 -14.28
C ALA A 188 -5.47 6.23 -13.47
N HIS A 189 -4.92 5.21 -14.13
CA HIS A 189 -4.43 4.01 -13.45
C HIS A 189 -3.35 4.31 -12.41
N CYS A 190 -2.34 5.12 -12.76
CA CYS A 190 -1.27 5.46 -11.84
C CYS A 190 -1.78 6.17 -10.58
N PHE A 191 -2.68 7.15 -10.75
CA PHE A 191 -3.26 7.87 -9.62
C PHE A 191 -4.19 6.99 -8.77
N GLU A 192 -4.99 6.11 -9.38
CA GLU A 192 -5.80 5.15 -8.62
C GLU A 192 -4.93 4.21 -7.78
N ARG A 193 -3.80 3.75 -8.33
CA ARG A 193 -2.83 2.92 -7.57
C ARG A 193 -2.16 3.72 -6.45
N ALA A 194 -1.73 4.95 -6.71
CA ALA A 194 -1.18 5.82 -5.68
C ALA A 194 -2.21 6.08 -4.56
N GLN A 195 -3.48 6.27 -4.91
CA GLN A 195 -4.55 6.47 -3.93
C GLN A 195 -4.83 5.21 -3.11
N SER A 196 -4.95 4.04 -3.75
CA SER A 196 -5.05 2.75 -3.08
C SER A 196 -3.91 2.56 -2.07
N HIS A 197 -2.68 2.86 -2.50
CA HIS A 197 -1.49 2.73 -1.69
C HIS A 197 -1.49 3.68 -0.47
N ARG A 198 -1.86 4.95 -0.68
CA ARG A 198 -2.06 5.96 0.38
C ARG A 198 -3.10 5.49 1.40
N PHE A 199 -4.22 4.95 0.94
CA PHE A 199 -5.26 4.39 1.79
C PHE A 199 -4.76 3.16 2.58
N GLY A 200 -4.03 2.26 1.92
CA GLY A 200 -3.41 1.11 2.55
C GLY A 200 -2.45 1.50 3.69
N GLU A 201 -1.59 2.51 3.47
CA GLU A 201 -0.68 3.03 4.49
C GLU A 201 -1.45 3.56 5.72
N MET A 202 -2.48 4.38 5.48
CA MET A 202 -3.38 4.87 6.53
C MET A 202 -4.01 3.72 7.33
N MET A 203 -4.53 2.70 6.63
CA MET A 203 -5.18 1.55 7.26
C MET A 203 -4.20 0.66 8.01
N LEU A 204 -2.97 0.49 7.52
CA LEU A 204 -1.92 -0.25 8.21
C LEU A 204 -1.53 0.46 9.52
N SER A 205 -1.45 1.79 9.52
CA SER A 205 -1.24 2.59 10.74
C SER A 205 -2.40 2.42 11.73
N ALA A 206 -3.65 2.47 11.27
CA ALA A 206 -4.83 2.24 12.09
C ALA A 206 -4.86 0.83 12.70
N PHE A 207 -4.53 -0.20 11.91
CA PHE A 207 -4.45 -1.59 12.35
C PHE A 207 -3.45 -1.78 13.50
N ARG A 208 -2.24 -1.22 13.37
CA ARG A 208 -1.22 -1.25 14.41
C ARG A 208 -1.68 -0.57 15.70
N LYS A 209 -2.30 0.61 15.56
CA LYS A 209 -2.89 1.33 16.71
C LYS A 209 -3.96 0.48 17.38
N SER A 210 -4.78 -0.23 16.62
CA SER A 210 -5.81 -1.14 17.16
C SER A 210 -5.20 -2.28 17.99
N ILE A 211 -4.15 -2.94 17.48
CA ILE A 211 -3.42 -3.97 18.24
C ILE A 211 -2.87 -3.40 19.55
N LEU A 212 -2.22 -2.23 19.49
CA LEU A 212 -1.64 -1.57 20.67
C LEU A 212 -2.70 -1.18 21.71
N ILE A 213 -3.86 -0.68 21.27
CA ILE A 213 -4.98 -0.34 22.16
C ILE A 213 -5.52 -1.61 22.83
N HIS A 214 -5.72 -2.69 22.06
CA HIS A 214 -6.16 -3.98 22.61
C HIS A 214 -5.16 -4.57 23.61
N GLN A 215 -3.86 -4.51 23.30
CA GLN A 215 -2.78 -4.89 24.21
C GLN A 215 -2.91 -4.14 25.54
N ARG A 216 -2.92 -2.80 25.51
CA ARG A 216 -2.99 -1.95 26.71
C ARG A 216 -4.23 -2.24 27.55
N ARG A 217 -5.40 -2.44 26.92
CA ARG A 217 -6.65 -2.80 27.60
C ARG A 217 -6.54 -4.14 28.33
N LYS A 218 -5.92 -5.15 27.71
CA LYS A 218 -5.75 -6.48 28.30
C LYS A 218 -4.73 -6.50 29.44
N GLU A 219 -3.60 -5.79 29.27
CA GLU A 219 -2.57 -5.67 30.30
C GLU A 219 -3.12 -4.93 31.53
N ARG A 220 -3.85 -3.82 31.36
CA ARG A 220 -4.52 -3.10 32.46
C ARG A 220 -5.51 -3.99 33.21
N LYS A 221 -6.32 -4.78 32.49
CA LYS A 221 -7.29 -5.69 33.12
C LYS A 221 -6.62 -6.83 33.91
N ARG A 222 -5.46 -7.30 33.45
CA ARG A 222 -4.72 -8.41 34.10
C ARG A 222 -3.75 -7.95 35.18
N GLY A 223 -3.35 -6.67 35.16
CA GLY A 223 -2.29 -6.14 36.02
C GLY A 223 -0.89 -6.68 35.70
N LYS A 224 -0.70 -7.33 34.55
CA LYS A 224 0.57 -7.92 34.11
C LYS A 224 0.73 -7.78 32.60
N GLU A 225 1.99 -7.68 32.19
CA GLU A 225 2.40 -7.66 30.78
C GLU A 225 1.99 -8.96 30.08
N ASN A 226 1.69 -8.89 28.79
CA ASN A 226 1.33 -10.07 28.00
C ASN A 226 2.22 -10.16 26.75
N ASP A 227 3.22 -11.05 26.82
CA ASP A 227 4.22 -11.24 25.77
C ASP A 227 3.61 -11.55 24.40
N MET A 228 2.50 -12.30 24.38
CA MET A 228 1.79 -12.58 23.13
C MET A 228 1.31 -11.29 22.45
N HIS A 229 0.76 -10.33 23.21
CA HIS A 229 0.28 -9.07 22.62
C HIS A 229 1.43 -8.17 22.16
N ARG A 230 2.53 -8.16 22.91
CA ARG A 230 3.76 -7.45 22.52
C ARG A 230 4.35 -8.01 21.23
N GLN A 231 4.40 -9.33 21.12
CA GLN A 231 4.86 -10.00 19.92
C GLN A 231 3.98 -9.65 18.72
N LEU A 232 2.65 -9.72 18.87
CA LEU A 232 1.71 -9.32 17.81
C LEU A 232 1.94 -7.88 17.34
N TYR A 233 2.15 -6.94 18.26
CA TYR A 233 2.45 -5.56 17.90
C TYR A 233 3.82 -5.45 17.21
N SER A 234 4.86 -6.08 17.76
CA SER A 234 6.21 -6.08 17.19
C SER A 234 6.23 -6.64 15.76
N ASP A 235 5.60 -7.79 15.53
CA ASP A 235 5.48 -8.40 14.21
C ASP A 235 4.72 -7.49 13.24
N SER A 236 3.69 -6.77 13.71
CA SER A 236 2.96 -5.81 12.86
C SER A 236 3.82 -4.64 12.36
N LEU A 237 4.91 -4.29 13.06
CA LEU A 237 5.84 -3.23 12.67
C LEU A 237 6.80 -3.66 11.53
N SER A 238 6.94 -4.96 11.30
CA SER A 238 7.78 -5.48 10.21
C SER A 238 7.20 -5.22 8.82
N MET A 239 5.86 -5.22 8.70
CA MET A 239 5.17 -4.85 7.45
C MET A 239 5.48 -3.39 7.09
N LYS A 240 5.70 -3.04 5.83
CA LYS A 240 5.92 -1.64 5.43
C LYS A 240 5.32 -1.44 4.07
N ILE A 241 4.72 -0.28 3.87
CA ILE A 241 4.15 0.14 2.59
C ILE A 241 5.10 1.25 2.10
N PRO A 242 5.98 0.98 1.12
CA PRO A 242 7.03 1.91 0.70
C PRO A 242 6.40 3.07 -0.06
N SER A 243 6.86 4.31 0.13
CA SER A 243 6.23 5.45 -0.55
C SER A 243 6.07 5.23 -2.06
N LEU A 244 4.83 5.35 -2.54
CA LEU A 244 4.49 5.24 -3.95
C LEU A 244 4.15 6.63 -4.49
N TYR A 245 4.82 7.00 -5.57
CA TYR A 245 4.59 8.24 -6.29
C TYR A 245 4.10 7.95 -7.70
N VAL A 246 3.41 8.92 -8.29
CA VAL A 246 3.17 8.93 -9.73
C VAL A 246 4.25 9.79 -10.36
N MET A 247 4.88 9.30 -11.42
CA MET A 247 5.89 10.05 -12.15
C MET A 247 5.44 10.22 -13.58
N GLN A 248 5.49 11.45 -14.08
CA GLN A 248 5.41 11.73 -15.50
C GLN A 248 6.84 11.93 -16.02
N THR A 249 7.20 11.12 -17.02
CA THR A 249 8.48 11.25 -17.71
C THR A 249 8.38 12.31 -18.81
N ALA A 250 9.46 13.06 -18.97
CA ALA A 250 9.57 14.12 -19.97
C ALA A 250 9.35 13.62 -21.41
N CYS A 251 9.98 12.50 -21.70
CA CYS A 251 9.84 11.75 -22.94
C CYS A 251 9.51 10.32 -22.57
N ARG A 252 8.85 9.59 -23.47
CA ARG A 252 8.76 8.14 -23.34
C ARG A 252 10.18 7.58 -23.17
N LEU A 253 10.39 6.84 -22.09
CA LEU A 253 11.71 6.30 -21.77
C LEU A 253 12.24 5.42 -22.92
N PHE A 254 11.31 4.76 -23.63
CA PHE A 254 11.49 3.93 -24.81
C PHE A 254 10.25 4.08 -25.72
N ASP A 255 10.32 3.64 -26.98
CA ASP A 255 9.31 3.95 -28.01
C ASP A 255 7.86 3.56 -27.62
N GLN A 256 7.70 2.57 -26.74
CA GLN A 256 6.41 2.02 -26.28
C GLN A 256 6.10 2.25 -24.80
N ASP A 257 6.99 2.87 -24.03
CA ASP A 257 6.75 3.09 -22.58
C ASP A 257 5.74 4.24 -22.39
N PRO A 258 4.77 4.09 -21.48
CA PRO A 258 3.85 5.18 -21.17
C PRO A 258 4.56 6.34 -20.48
N GLN A 259 4.04 7.55 -20.69
CA GLN A 259 4.59 8.74 -20.03
C GLN A 259 4.36 8.72 -18.52
N TRP A 260 3.22 8.17 -18.09
CA TRP A 260 2.81 8.05 -16.69
C TRP A 260 3.19 6.69 -16.14
N ILE A 261 3.97 6.71 -15.07
CA ILE A 261 4.53 5.50 -14.45
C ILE A 261 4.47 5.59 -12.93
N LEU A 262 4.42 4.44 -12.28
CA LEU A 262 4.52 4.33 -10.83
C LEU A 262 5.99 4.41 -10.42
N CYS A 263 6.30 5.13 -9.35
CA CYS A 263 7.64 5.29 -8.81
C CYS A 263 7.63 4.91 -7.32
N GLU A 264 8.12 3.71 -7.01
CA GLU A 264 8.14 3.16 -5.66
C GLU A 264 9.52 3.32 -5.00
N GLY A 265 9.55 3.85 -3.77
CA GLY A 265 10.78 3.99 -3.00
C GLY A 265 11.38 2.66 -2.57
N GLN A 266 12.69 2.51 -2.69
CA GLN A 266 13.40 1.34 -2.15
C GLN A 266 13.87 1.64 -0.72
N THR A 267 13.39 0.86 0.25
CA THR A 267 13.70 1.05 1.68
C THR A 267 15.07 0.53 2.10
N ALA A 268 15.78 -0.21 1.24
CA ALA A 268 17.13 -0.69 1.49
C ALA A 268 18.10 -0.27 0.38
N PRO A 269 19.14 0.54 0.66
CA PRO A 269 20.17 0.86 -0.32
C PRO A 269 21.06 -0.34 -0.69
N GLU A 270 20.93 -1.47 0.01
CA GLU A 270 22.03 -2.41 0.21
C GLU A 270 21.72 -3.89 -0.05
N ILE A 271 20.53 -4.25 -0.57
CA ILE A 271 20.35 -5.64 -1.01
C ILE A 271 21.21 -5.83 -2.26
N THR A 272 22.38 -6.40 -2.01
CA THR A 272 23.37 -6.90 -2.94
C THR A 272 22.67 -7.58 -4.11
N ARG A 273 23.13 -7.21 -5.31
CA ARG A 273 22.66 -7.55 -6.67
C ARG A 273 22.29 -9.02 -6.97
N THR A 274 22.38 -9.94 -6.01
CA THR A 274 22.39 -11.38 -6.25
C THR A 274 21.13 -12.12 -5.81
N GLU A 275 20.33 -11.58 -4.89
CA GLU A 275 19.06 -12.21 -4.51
C GLU A 275 17.92 -11.43 -5.15
N ALA A 276 17.33 -12.01 -6.21
CA ALA A 276 16.06 -11.55 -6.72
C ALA A 276 15.09 -11.52 -5.52
N GLN A 277 14.62 -10.34 -5.13
CA GLN A 277 13.63 -10.21 -4.07
C GLN A 277 12.41 -11.03 -4.48
N THR A 278 12.21 -12.17 -3.84
CA THR A 278 11.05 -13.00 -4.11
C THR A 278 9.86 -12.33 -3.44
N THR A 279 9.01 -11.68 -4.22
CA THR A 279 7.70 -11.22 -3.75
C THR A 279 6.73 -12.40 -3.75
N HIS A 280 5.85 -12.45 -2.75
CA HIS A 280 4.72 -13.37 -2.71
C HIS A 280 3.41 -12.58 -2.80
N ARG A 281 2.49 -13.06 -3.63
CA ARG A 281 1.15 -12.51 -3.74
C ARG A 281 0.26 -13.14 -2.68
N TYR A 282 -0.08 -12.36 -1.65
CA TYR A 282 -0.91 -12.84 -0.55
C TYR A 282 -2.40 -12.74 -0.86
N ILE A 283 -2.78 -11.67 -1.57
CA ILE A 283 -4.16 -11.42 -1.95
C ILE A 283 -4.21 -11.19 -3.46
N TRP A 284 -5.13 -11.90 -4.09
CA TRP A 284 -5.55 -11.69 -5.46
C TRP A 284 -7.07 -11.62 -5.49
N GLU A 285 -7.58 -11.00 -6.53
CA GLU A 285 -9.01 -10.68 -6.68
C GLU A 285 -9.95 -11.87 -6.50
N TYR A 286 -9.48 -13.08 -6.80
CA TYR A 286 -10.22 -14.33 -6.71
C TYR A 286 -9.59 -15.34 -5.71
N ASP A 287 -8.52 -14.95 -5.01
CA ASP A 287 -7.81 -15.77 -4.03
C ASP A 287 -7.33 -14.91 -2.85
N PHE A 288 -8.09 -14.96 -1.75
CA PHE A 288 -7.82 -14.24 -0.50
C PHE A 288 -7.11 -15.12 0.55
N HIS A 289 -6.61 -16.30 0.15
CA HIS A 289 -5.91 -17.22 1.05
C HIS A 289 -4.65 -17.83 0.42
N SER A 290 -3.94 -17.04 -0.39
CA SER A 290 -2.72 -17.48 -1.05
C SER A 290 -1.54 -17.50 -0.06
N LEU A 291 -1.25 -18.66 0.52
CA LEU A 291 -0.16 -18.82 1.49
C LEU A 291 1.21 -18.93 0.78
N PRO A 292 2.27 -18.26 1.29
CA PRO A 292 3.61 -18.45 0.79
C PRO A 292 4.12 -19.85 1.12
N SER A 293 5.08 -20.35 0.33
CA SER A 293 5.77 -21.62 0.60
C SER A 293 6.50 -21.61 1.94
N VAL A 294 7.06 -20.46 2.31
CA VAL A 294 7.69 -20.21 3.60
C VAL A 294 6.94 -19.09 4.32
N LYS A 295 6.31 -19.45 5.44
CA LYS A 295 5.56 -18.52 6.27
C LYS A 295 6.49 -17.53 6.97
N GLN A 296 6.20 -16.24 6.84
CA GLN A 296 6.88 -15.15 7.53
C GLN A 296 6.15 -14.79 8.83
N THR A 297 6.83 -14.09 9.75
CA THR A 297 6.22 -13.70 11.04
C THR A 297 5.01 -12.78 10.87
N TRP A 298 4.98 -11.97 9.81
CA TRP A 298 3.88 -11.07 9.45
C TRP A 298 2.81 -11.69 8.54
N THR A 299 2.95 -12.95 8.11
CA THR A 299 1.98 -13.57 7.19
C THR A 299 0.55 -13.52 7.74
N GLU A 300 0.36 -13.84 9.02
CA GLU A 300 -0.97 -13.76 9.65
C GLU A 300 -1.46 -12.33 9.80
N HIS A 301 -0.55 -11.37 9.99
CA HIS A 301 -0.89 -9.97 10.10
C HIS A 301 -1.42 -9.40 8.80
N ILE A 302 -0.92 -9.85 7.65
CA ILE A 302 -1.45 -9.45 6.34
C ILE A 302 -2.94 -9.81 6.24
N PHE A 303 -3.30 -11.08 6.46
CA PHE A 303 -4.70 -11.52 6.36
C PHE A 303 -5.60 -10.83 7.40
N ALA A 304 -5.09 -10.62 8.61
CA ALA A 304 -5.83 -9.91 9.65
C ALA A 304 -5.99 -8.42 9.35
N TRP A 305 -5.01 -7.79 8.70
CA TRP A 305 -5.06 -6.40 8.29
C TRP A 305 -6.08 -6.17 7.15
N VAL A 306 -6.14 -7.09 6.18
CA VAL A 306 -7.17 -7.07 5.11
C VAL A 306 -8.57 -7.17 5.72
N HIS A 307 -8.79 -8.12 6.64
CA HIS A 307 -10.06 -8.25 7.34
C HIS A 307 -10.37 -7.05 8.25
N TYR A 308 -9.38 -6.54 8.99
CA TYR A 308 -9.55 -5.33 9.79
C TYR A 308 -10.03 -4.17 8.91
N THR A 309 -9.39 -3.97 7.76
CA THR A 309 -9.75 -2.91 6.80
C THR A 309 -11.18 -3.07 6.30
N TYR A 310 -11.57 -4.28 5.92
CA TYR A 310 -12.95 -4.58 5.52
C TYR A 310 -13.98 -4.26 6.63
N GLU A 311 -13.70 -4.69 7.87
CA GLU A 311 -14.65 -4.51 8.99
C GLU A 311 -14.79 -3.04 9.39
N VAL A 312 -13.68 -2.32 9.59
CA VAL A 312 -13.72 -0.94 10.10
C VAL A 312 -14.22 0.07 9.06
N THR A 313 -14.23 -0.31 7.78
CA THR A 313 -14.84 0.49 6.71
C THR A 313 -16.33 0.19 6.53
N GLY A 314 -16.95 -0.56 7.45
CA GLY A 314 -18.35 -0.94 7.35
C GLY A 314 -18.61 -1.86 6.16
N GLN A 315 -17.64 -2.73 5.84
CA GLN A 315 -17.72 -3.68 4.73
C GLN A 315 -17.85 -3.01 3.36
N GLN A 316 -17.40 -1.74 3.26
CA GLN A 316 -17.46 -0.95 2.03
C GLN A 316 -16.17 -1.00 1.23
N SER A 317 -15.02 -1.24 1.87
CA SER A 317 -13.72 -1.24 1.18
C SER A 317 -12.99 -2.56 1.38
N LEU A 318 -12.35 -3.05 0.32
CA LEU A 318 -11.65 -4.33 0.32
C LEU A 318 -10.32 -4.20 -0.41
N ILE A 319 -9.23 -4.65 0.22
CA ILE A 319 -7.95 -4.81 -0.45
C ILE A 319 -8.03 -6.09 -1.30
N THR A 320 -7.98 -5.95 -2.62
CA THR A 320 -8.18 -7.05 -3.59
C THR A 320 -6.90 -7.50 -4.28
N SER A 321 -5.82 -6.74 -4.13
CA SER A 321 -4.49 -7.18 -4.54
C SER A 321 -3.47 -6.61 -3.58
N LEU A 322 -2.53 -7.44 -3.15
CA LEU A 322 -1.32 -7.01 -2.49
C LEU A 322 -0.25 -8.09 -2.61
N GLU A 323 0.99 -7.65 -2.80
CA GLU A 323 2.17 -8.48 -2.72
C GLU A 323 3.02 -8.07 -1.53
N CYS A 324 3.81 -8.99 -1.00
CA CYS A 324 4.75 -8.67 0.08
C CYS A 324 6.02 -9.49 -0.07
N ASP A 325 7.17 -8.84 0.10
CA ASP A 325 8.47 -9.49 0.03
C ASP A 325 8.89 -10.16 1.36
N VAL A 326 10.06 -10.79 1.33
CA VAL A 326 10.68 -11.45 2.50
C VAL A 326 11.13 -10.49 3.60
N HIS A 327 11.01 -9.17 3.40
CA HIS A 327 11.33 -8.13 4.39
C HIS A 327 10.09 -7.39 4.88
N GLY A 328 8.89 -7.82 4.48
CA GLY A 328 7.63 -7.19 4.87
C GLY A 328 7.25 -5.99 4.00
N GLN A 329 7.93 -5.72 2.89
CA GLN A 329 7.56 -4.63 1.98
C GLN A 329 6.34 -5.02 1.15
N ILE A 330 5.21 -4.37 1.43
CA ILE A 330 3.94 -4.54 0.74
C ILE A 330 3.91 -3.65 -0.49
N THR A 331 3.62 -4.21 -1.66
CA THR A 331 3.53 -3.48 -2.94
C THR A 331 2.30 -3.95 -3.74
N ASN A 332 2.07 -3.35 -4.91
CA ASN A 332 0.97 -3.69 -5.83
C ASN A 332 -0.42 -3.68 -5.15
N LEU A 333 -0.65 -2.69 -4.28
CA LEU A 333 -1.87 -2.60 -3.49
C LEU A 333 -3.03 -2.09 -4.36
N VAL A 334 -4.15 -2.80 -4.35
CA VAL A 334 -5.44 -2.40 -4.96
C VAL A 334 -6.54 -2.42 -3.92
N VAL A 335 -7.34 -1.37 -3.90
CA VAL A 335 -8.54 -1.28 -3.06
C VAL A 335 -9.77 -1.10 -3.93
N TYR A 336 -10.81 -1.89 -3.67
CA TYR A 336 -12.13 -1.67 -4.24
C TYR A 336 -13.09 -1.11 -3.21
N THR A 337 -14.05 -0.32 -3.69
CA THR A 337 -15.19 0.11 -2.90
C THR A 337 -16.47 -0.46 -3.50
N LYS A 338 -17.32 -1.01 -2.63
CA LYS A 338 -18.56 -1.67 -3.02
C LYS A 338 -19.45 -0.72 -3.84
N GLY A 339 -19.87 -1.17 -5.02
CA GLY A 339 -20.73 -0.40 -5.94
C GLY A 339 -20.08 0.86 -6.52
N LYS A 340 -18.77 1.05 -6.34
CA LYS A 340 -18.04 2.22 -6.84
C LYS A 340 -16.83 1.76 -7.66
N PRO A 341 -16.98 1.66 -9.00
CA PRO A 341 -15.86 1.33 -9.86
C PRO A 341 -14.76 2.42 -9.81
N PRO A 342 -13.51 2.07 -10.15
CA PRO A 342 -12.44 3.05 -10.31
C PRO A 342 -12.75 4.00 -11.48
N ARG A 343 -12.22 5.23 -11.44
CA ARG A 343 -12.48 6.25 -12.48
C ARG A 343 -12.02 5.86 -13.88
N TYR A 344 -11.04 4.98 -14.00
CA TYR A 344 -10.53 4.52 -15.29
C TYR A 344 -11.41 3.46 -15.95
N ASP A 345 -12.35 2.84 -15.23
CA ASP A 345 -13.21 1.77 -15.76
C ASP A 345 -14.53 1.71 -14.99
N GLU A 346 -15.53 2.45 -15.49
CA GLU A 346 -16.90 2.48 -14.94
C GLU A 346 -17.82 1.44 -15.57
N SER A 347 -17.28 0.44 -16.25
CA SER A 347 -18.07 -0.58 -16.94
C SER A 347 -18.86 -1.46 -15.97
N ALA A 348 -19.98 -2.02 -16.46
CA ALA A 348 -20.75 -3.01 -15.71
C ALA A 348 -19.93 -4.27 -15.37
N GLU A 349 -18.96 -4.62 -16.23
CA GLU A 349 -18.03 -5.72 -15.98
C GLU A 349 -17.15 -5.44 -14.76
N MET A 350 -16.60 -4.24 -14.65
CA MET A 350 -15.80 -3.83 -13.50
C MET A 350 -16.61 -3.83 -12.20
N VAL A 351 -17.87 -3.37 -12.25
CA VAL A 351 -18.78 -3.45 -11.09
C VAL A 351 -19.03 -4.91 -10.68
N ALA A 352 -19.34 -5.79 -11.64
CA ALA A 352 -19.55 -7.21 -11.35
C ALA A 352 -18.28 -7.90 -10.83
N ARG A 353 -17.11 -7.47 -11.30
CA ARG A 353 -15.79 -7.91 -10.83
C ARG A 353 -15.52 -7.48 -9.38
N ILE A 354 -15.88 -6.24 -9.02
CA ILE A 354 -15.84 -5.75 -7.63
C ILE A 354 -16.75 -6.62 -6.75
N ASP A 355 -18.02 -6.78 -7.13
CA ASP A 355 -18.98 -7.54 -6.33
C ASP A 355 -18.54 -9.00 -6.10
N ARG A 356 -18.01 -9.66 -7.13
CA ARG A 356 -17.42 -11.01 -7.02
C ARG A 356 -16.26 -11.07 -6.04
N SER A 357 -15.38 -10.07 -6.03
CA SER A 357 -14.25 -10.00 -5.09
C SER A 357 -14.73 -9.97 -3.64
N PHE A 358 -15.78 -9.21 -3.35
CA PHE A 358 -16.38 -9.13 -2.02
C PHE A 358 -17.02 -10.46 -1.59
N ILE A 359 -17.65 -11.18 -2.52
CA ILE A 359 -18.20 -12.52 -2.27
C ILE A 359 -17.06 -13.49 -1.93
N HIS A 360 -16.05 -13.58 -2.79
CA HIS A 360 -14.90 -14.48 -2.60
C HIS A 360 -14.17 -14.20 -1.29
N PHE A 361 -13.94 -12.94 -0.93
CA PHE A 361 -13.31 -12.61 0.33
C PHE A 361 -14.06 -13.19 1.54
N ARG A 362 -15.41 -13.06 1.56
CA ARG A 362 -16.23 -13.58 2.66
C ARG A 362 -16.25 -15.10 2.72
N GLU A 363 -16.15 -15.77 1.59
CA GLU A 363 -16.14 -17.24 1.49
C GLU A 363 -14.78 -17.84 1.84
N GLN A 364 -13.69 -17.19 1.40
CA GLN A 364 -12.33 -17.72 1.48
C GLN A 364 -11.58 -17.26 2.74
N HIS A 365 -11.90 -16.09 3.31
CA HIS A 365 -11.15 -15.57 4.45
C HIS A 365 -11.33 -16.43 5.71
N ALA A 366 -10.23 -17.03 6.17
CA ALA A 366 -10.16 -17.75 7.43
C ALA A 366 -9.65 -16.84 8.56
N CYS A 367 -10.51 -16.51 9.52
CA CYS A 367 -10.12 -15.70 10.69
C CYS A 367 -9.02 -16.38 11.53
N ASN A 368 -7.88 -15.71 11.65
CA ASN A 368 -6.76 -16.16 12.48
C ASN A 368 -6.83 -15.62 13.93
N MET A 369 -5.76 -15.89 14.71
CA MET A 369 -5.67 -15.46 16.11
C MET A 369 -5.65 -13.93 16.27
N ILE A 370 -5.15 -13.20 15.28
CA ILE A 370 -5.09 -11.73 15.31
C ILE A 370 -6.48 -11.16 15.06
N CYS A 371 -7.24 -11.71 14.10
CA CYS A 371 -8.65 -11.36 13.89
C CYS A 371 -9.46 -11.55 15.19
N LYS A 372 -9.28 -12.69 15.87
CA LYS A 372 -9.92 -12.97 17.16
C LYS A 372 -9.45 -12.00 18.25
N HIS A 373 -8.17 -11.66 18.27
CA HIS A 373 -7.60 -10.72 19.25
C HIS A 373 -8.22 -9.32 19.14
N LEU A 374 -8.44 -8.86 17.90
CA LEU A 374 -9.08 -7.60 17.58
C LEU A 374 -10.61 -7.65 17.68
N GLY A 375 -11.20 -8.83 17.90
CA GLY A 375 -12.65 -9.00 18.00
C GLY A 375 -13.38 -8.81 16.66
N LEU A 376 -12.70 -9.10 15.54
CA LEU A 376 -13.31 -9.00 14.21
C LEU A 376 -14.41 -10.05 14.02
N THR A 377 -15.46 -9.68 13.29
CA THR A 377 -16.60 -10.57 13.03
C THR A 377 -16.18 -11.80 12.23
N LYS A 378 -16.44 -12.99 12.77
CA LYS A 378 -16.18 -14.23 12.04
C LYS A 378 -17.19 -14.41 10.92
N PHE A 379 -16.73 -14.62 9.68
CA PHE A 379 -17.62 -15.00 8.59
C PHE A 379 -18.24 -16.37 8.87
N ARG A 380 -19.56 -16.45 8.71
CA ARG A 380 -20.24 -17.75 8.69
C ARG A 380 -19.87 -18.42 7.38
N MET A 381 -19.00 -19.43 7.44
CA MET A 381 -18.86 -20.33 6.30
C MET A 381 -20.24 -20.92 6.07
N GLN A 382 -20.86 -20.56 4.95
CA GLN A 382 -22.00 -21.32 4.48
C GLN A 382 -21.43 -22.70 4.15
N MET A 383 -21.59 -23.66 5.07
CA MET A 383 -21.50 -25.07 4.72
C MET A 383 -22.73 -25.42 3.87
N GLY A 384 -22.84 -24.77 2.72
CA GLY A 384 -23.85 -25.03 1.71
C GLY A 384 -23.43 -26.28 0.96
N LYS A 385 -24.38 -27.21 0.84
CA LYS A 385 -24.28 -28.48 0.11
C LYS A 385 -23.47 -28.29 -1.17
N SER A 386 -22.44 -29.13 -1.36
CA SER A 386 -21.46 -29.15 -2.45
C SER A 386 -22.06 -29.47 -3.83
N GLY A 387 -23.16 -28.81 -4.22
CA GLY A 387 -23.87 -29.04 -5.48
C GLY A 387 -23.40 -28.14 -6.64
N ASP A 388 -23.10 -26.86 -6.38
CA ASP A 388 -22.92 -25.86 -7.46
C ASP A 388 -21.53 -25.23 -7.55
N PHE A 389 -20.56 -25.65 -6.72
CA PHE A 389 -19.21 -25.05 -6.76
C PHE A 389 -18.46 -25.32 -8.08
N THR A 390 -18.87 -26.36 -8.83
CA THR A 390 -18.30 -26.70 -10.13
C THR A 390 -18.67 -25.71 -11.23
N GLU A 391 -19.80 -25.01 -11.13
CA GLU A 391 -20.26 -24.09 -12.18
C GLU A 391 -19.50 -22.75 -12.15
N ILE A 392 -19.09 -22.30 -10.95
CA ILE A 392 -18.29 -21.07 -10.78
C ILE A 392 -16.83 -21.26 -11.20
N MET A 393 -16.25 -22.46 -11.00
CA MET A 393 -14.87 -22.76 -11.40
C MET A 393 -14.72 -22.90 -12.93
N CYS A 394 -15.72 -23.43 -13.64
CA CYS A 394 -15.65 -23.66 -15.09
C CYS A 394 -15.75 -22.39 -15.94
N LEU A 395 -16.26 -21.27 -15.38
CA LEU A 395 -16.34 -19.99 -16.08
C LEU A 395 -15.00 -19.22 -16.12
N ASN A 396 -14.03 -19.59 -15.27
CA ASN A 396 -12.74 -18.88 -15.16
C ASN A 396 -11.58 -19.59 -15.89
N SER A 397 -11.81 -20.76 -16.50
CA SER A 397 -10.79 -21.51 -17.26
C SER A 397 -10.92 -21.39 -18.78
N SER A 398 -11.81 -20.52 -19.25
CA SER A 398 -12.13 -20.36 -20.68
C SER A 398 -11.95 -18.90 -21.14
N GLN A 399 -10.79 -18.31 -20.86
CA GLN A 399 -10.31 -17.10 -21.54
C GLN A 399 -8.81 -17.18 -21.78
#